data_AF-T2J9V6-F1
#
_entry.id   AF-T2J9V6-F1
#
_cell.length_a   1.000
_cell.length_b   1.000
_cell.length_c   1.000
_cell.angle_alpha   90.00
_cell.angle_beta   90.00
_cell.angle_gamma   90.00
#
_symmetry.space_group_name_H-M   'P 1'
#
loop_
_entity.id
_entity.type
_entity.pdbx_description
1 polymer ?
#
loop_
_entity_poly.entity_id
_entity_poly.type
_entity_poly.pdbx_seq_one_letter_code
_entity_poly.pdbx_strand_id
1 'polypeptide(L)'
;MVYSLIRSKDPGVAQELYFRIQEGENTFSELARQYSQGSEAQTGGLLGPVELNTPHPKIAQILAASRPGQLSPPTPIGDWWIILRLEKYMSAQLDDNTRQRLLNELFQGWLMAQVQKSVTFLPAQTLPEVATEN
;
A
#
# COMPACT_ATOMS: atom_id res chain seq x y z
N MET A 1 -1.92 -5.46 -4.18
CA MET A 1 -0.98 -6.53 -4.60
C MET A 1 -0.63 -7.41 -3.42
N VAL A 2 -0.19 -8.64 -3.68
CA VAL A 2 0.35 -9.58 -2.69
C VAL A 2 1.75 -9.96 -3.14
N TYR A 3 2.72 -9.94 -2.24
CA TYR A 3 4.12 -10.28 -2.52
C TYR A 3 4.76 -11.00 -1.35
N SER A 4 5.82 -11.75 -1.62
CA SER A 4 6.60 -12.43 -0.61
C SER A 4 7.96 -11.75 -0.43
N LEU A 5 8.45 -11.65 0.81
CA LEU A 5 9.68 -10.97 1.21
C LEU A 5 10.49 -11.85 2.18
N ILE A 6 11.80 -11.88 1.97
CA ILE A 6 12.79 -12.36 2.95
C ILE A 6 13.78 -11.24 3.19
N ARG A 7 14.13 -10.99 4.46
CA ARG A 7 15.15 -10.02 4.86
C ARG A 7 16.26 -10.69 5.65
N SER A 8 17.51 -10.45 5.24
CA SER A 8 18.72 -10.92 5.90
C SER A 8 19.73 -9.78 6.03
N LYS A 9 20.53 -9.75 7.10
CA LYS A 9 21.67 -8.81 7.21
C LYS A 9 22.88 -9.25 6.41
N ASP A 10 23.03 -10.56 6.22
CA ASP A 10 24.19 -11.15 5.56
C ASP A 10 23.93 -11.32 4.05
N PRO A 11 24.76 -10.72 3.17
CA PRO A 11 24.65 -10.89 1.73
C PRO A 11 24.84 -12.34 1.27
N GLY A 12 25.75 -13.08 1.89
CA GLY A 12 26.03 -14.47 1.56
C GLY A 12 24.82 -15.36 1.84
N VAL A 13 24.19 -15.17 2.99
CA VAL A 13 22.93 -15.86 3.33
C VAL A 13 21.83 -15.49 2.35
N ALA A 14 21.65 -14.20 2.02
CA ALA A 14 20.62 -13.78 1.07
C ALA A 14 20.84 -14.41 -0.33
N GLN A 15 22.09 -14.52 -0.77
CA GLN A 15 22.45 -15.14 -2.04
C GLN A 15 22.18 -16.64 -2.06
N GLU A 16 22.54 -17.34 -0.98
CA GLU A 16 22.25 -18.76 -0.83
C GLU A 16 20.74 -19.04 -0.84
N LEU A 17 19.95 -18.30 -0.06
CA LEU A 17 18.49 -18.46 -0.02
C LEU A 17 17.86 -18.21 -1.39
N TYR A 18 18.36 -17.23 -2.14
CA TYR A 18 17.90 -16.96 -3.49
C TYR A 18 18.12 -18.17 -4.42
N PHE A 19 19.31 -18.77 -4.41
CA PHE A 19 19.61 -19.95 -5.24
C PHE A 19 18.75 -21.16 -4.86
N ARG A 20 18.60 -21.44 -3.55
CA ARG A 20 17.74 -22.54 -3.08
C ARG A 20 16.28 -22.39 -3.54
N ILE A 21 15.75 -21.17 -3.58
CA ILE A 21 14.40 -20.89 -4.09
C ILE A 21 14.36 -21.04 -5.62
N GLN A 22 15.37 -20.54 -6.32
CA GLN A 22 15.45 -20.58 -7.78
C GLN A 22 15.56 -22.02 -8.30
N GLU A 23 16.30 -22.87 -7.61
CA GLU A 23 16.51 -24.29 -7.93
C GLU A 23 15.36 -25.19 -7.44
N GLY A 24 14.47 -24.65 -6.59
CA GLY A 24 13.31 -25.37 -6.08
C GLY A 24 13.63 -26.35 -4.94
N GLU A 25 14.79 -26.22 -4.30
CA GLU A 25 15.18 -27.06 -3.16
C GLU A 25 14.31 -26.81 -1.93
N ASN A 26 13.94 -25.54 -1.71
CA ASN A 26 13.06 -25.13 -0.62
C ASN A 26 12.00 -24.15 -1.12
N THR A 27 10.85 -24.14 -0.45
CA THR A 27 9.83 -23.14 -0.73
C THR A 27 10.20 -21.79 -0.12
N PHE A 28 9.73 -20.71 -0.74
CA PHE A 28 9.92 -19.35 -0.21
C PHE A 28 9.41 -19.24 1.24
N SER A 29 8.28 -19.86 1.55
CA SER A 29 7.64 -19.80 2.87
C SER A 29 8.48 -20.46 3.96
N GLU A 30 9.08 -21.62 3.66
CA GLU A 30 9.97 -22.31 4.60
C GLU A 30 11.20 -21.47 4.91
N LEU A 31 11.88 -20.98 3.88
CA LEU A 31 13.07 -20.14 4.07
C LEU A 31 12.74 -18.82 4.77
N ALA A 32 11.58 -18.24 4.48
CA ALA A 32 11.13 -17.02 5.16
C ALA A 32 10.87 -17.26 6.65
N ARG A 33 10.24 -18.37 7.03
CA ARG A 33 10.00 -18.70 8.45
C ARG A 33 11.30 -18.93 9.21
N GLN A 34 12.27 -19.56 8.56
CA GLN A 34 13.50 -19.98 9.22
C GLN A 34 14.58 -18.89 9.26
N TYR A 35 14.71 -18.08 8.21
CA TYR A 35 15.83 -17.16 8.02
C TYR A 35 15.44 -15.69 7.97
N SER A 36 14.18 -15.35 7.70
CA SER A 36 13.79 -13.94 7.63
C SER A 36 13.87 -13.29 9.01
N GLN A 37 14.49 -12.12 9.07
CA GLN A 37 14.69 -11.37 10.32
C GLN A 37 13.61 -10.31 10.56
N GLY A 38 12.61 -10.20 9.67
CA GLY A 38 11.49 -9.28 9.80
C GLY A 38 10.21 -9.95 10.32
N SER A 39 9.17 -9.14 10.57
CA SER A 39 7.85 -9.62 11.00
C SER A 39 7.21 -10.59 10.00
N GLU A 40 7.59 -10.50 8.73
CA GLU A 40 7.14 -11.40 7.67
C GLU A 40 7.56 -12.86 7.88
N ALA A 41 8.54 -13.15 8.74
CA ALA A 41 8.88 -14.54 9.09
C ALA A 41 7.66 -15.31 9.61
N GLN A 42 6.79 -14.64 10.37
CA GLN A 42 5.59 -15.25 10.95
C GLN A 42 4.55 -15.63 9.89
N THR A 43 4.51 -14.91 8.77
CA THR A 43 3.58 -15.15 7.66
C THR A 43 4.19 -15.99 6.55
N GLY A 44 5.37 -16.58 6.76
CA GLY A 44 6.11 -17.27 5.70
C GLY A 44 6.52 -16.34 4.57
N GLY A 45 6.86 -15.10 4.91
CA GLY A 45 7.27 -14.08 3.98
C GLY A 45 6.13 -13.43 3.22
N LEU A 46 4.88 -13.90 3.33
CA LEU A 46 3.75 -13.40 2.55
C LEU A 46 3.20 -12.08 3.14
N LEU A 47 3.13 -11.04 2.32
CA LEU A 47 2.54 -9.74 2.64
C LEU A 47 1.46 -9.34 1.62
N GLY A 48 0.30 -8.91 2.12
CA GLY A 48 -0.78 -8.37 1.28
C GLY A 48 -2.18 -8.70 1.81
N PRO A 49 -3.22 -8.17 1.15
CA PRO A 49 -3.20 -7.25 0.03
C PRO A 49 -2.85 -5.81 0.45
N VAL A 50 -1.84 -5.22 -0.19
CA VAL A 50 -1.41 -3.82 0.05
C VAL A 50 -1.30 -3.01 -1.23
N GLU A 51 -1.35 -1.69 -1.14
CA GLU A 51 -1.14 -0.77 -2.26
C GLU A 51 0.34 -0.69 -2.65
N LEU A 52 0.61 -0.32 -3.91
CA LEU A 52 1.97 -0.24 -4.46
C LEU A 52 2.81 0.88 -3.79
N ASN A 53 2.16 1.90 -3.25
CA ASN A 53 2.77 3.06 -2.56
C ASN A 53 3.12 2.79 -1.08
N THR A 54 2.65 1.68 -0.49
CA THR A 54 2.80 1.37 0.93
C THR A 54 4.20 0.87 1.30
N PRO A 55 4.83 -0.06 0.56
CA PRO A 55 6.18 -0.52 0.91
C PRO A 55 7.24 0.54 0.59
N HIS A 56 8.47 0.31 1.08
CA HIS A 56 9.62 1.16 0.77
C HIS A 56 9.75 1.39 -0.75
N PRO A 57 10.06 2.61 -1.24
CA PRO A 57 10.02 2.97 -2.66
C PRO A 57 10.85 2.03 -3.55
N LYS A 58 11.99 1.55 -3.06
CA LYS A 58 12.82 0.57 -3.78
C LYS A 58 12.15 -0.79 -3.94
N ILE A 59 11.37 -1.25 -2.94
CA ILE A 59 10.56 -2.48 -3.04
C ILE A 59 9.43 -2.26 -4.05
N ALA A 60 8.74 -1.12 -3.96
CA ALA A 60 7.67 -0.76 -4.89
C ALA A 60 8.15 -0.77 -6.35
N GLN A 61 9.33 -0.19 -6.63
CA GLN A 61 9.92 -0.19 -7.98
C GLN A 61 10.21 -1.60 -8.50
N ILE A 62 10.81 -2.47 -7.67
CA ILE A 62 11.10 -3.86 -8.05
C ILE A 62 9.80 -4.63 -8.33
N LEU A 63 8.81 -4.51 -7.44
CA LEU A 63 7.52 -5.19 -7.59
C LEU A 63 6.72 -4.67 -8.78
N ALA A 64 6.80 -3.37 -9.09
CA ALA A 64 6.13 -2.78 -10.25
C ALA A 64 6.70 -3.28 -11.59
N ALA A 65 7.99 -3.58 -11.64
CA ALA A 65 8.66 -4.12 -12.83
C ALA A 65 8.60 -5.66 -12.92
N SER A 66 8.20 -6.34 -11.84
CA SER A 66 8.19 -7.80 -11.74
C SER A 66 6.90 -8.41 -12.27
N ARG A 67 6.99 -9.63 -12.81
CA ARG A 67 5.84 -10.46 -13.17
C ARG A 67 5.38 -11.32 -11.99
N PRO A 68 4.09 -11.69 -11.88
CA PRO A 68 3.65 -12.67 -10.88
C PRO A 68 4.45 -13.97 -10.99
N GLY A 69 4.89 -14.50 -9.85
CA GLY A 69 5.79 -15.64 -9.72
C GLY A 69 7.28 -15.31 -9.89
N GLN A 70 7.65 -14.12 -10.37
CA GLN A 70 9.04 -13.77 -10.61
C GLN A 70 9.79 -13.52 -9.30
N LEU A 71 10.85 -14.30 -9.07
CA LEU A 71 11.81 -14.10 -7.99
C LEU A 71 12.81 -13.00 -8.39
N SER A 72 13.02 -12.03 -7.51
CA SER A 72 13.98 -10.95 -7.68
C SER A 72 15.31 -11.30 -6.99
N PRO A 73 16.46 -10.91 -7.56
CA PRO A 73 17.77 -11.14 -6.94
C PRO A 73 17.92 -10.38 -5.62
N PRO A 74 18.80 -10.85 -4.71
CA PRO A 74 19.10 -10.17 -3.47
C PRO A 74 19.48 -8.71 -3.71
N THR A 75 18.74 -7.79 -3.12
CA THR A 75 18.93 -6.35 -3.32
C THR A 75 19.19 -5.67 -1.98
N PRO A 76 20.23 -4.82 -1.85
CA PRO A 76 20.49 -4.11 -0.61
C PRO A 76 19.53 -2.92 -0.45
N ILE A 77 18.96 -2.77 0.75
CA ILE A 77 18.13 -1.65 1.20
C ILE A 77 18.55 -1.28 2.63
N GLY A 78 19.28 -0.17 2.76
CA GLY A 78 19.92 0.19 4.04
C GLY A 78 20.89 -0.91 4.46
N ASP A 79 20.77 -1.38 5.71
CA ASP A 79 21.60 -2.45 6.27
C ASP A 79 21.06 -3.87 6.00
N TRP A 80 20.06 -4.00 5.12
CA TRP A 80 19.36 -5.25 4.86
C TRP A 80 19.48 -5.68 3.40
N TRP A 81 19.62 -6.99 3.20
CA TRP A 81 19.46 -7.65 1.92
C TRP A 81 18.06 -8.24 1.84
N ILE A 82 17.36 -7.92 0.76
CA ILE A 82 15.99 -8.36 0.54
C ILE A 82 15.88 -9.26 -0.67
N ILE A 83 15.03 -10.28 -0.57
CA ILE A 83 14.61 -11.13 -1.68
C ILE A 83 13.10 -10.98 -1.82
N LEU A 84 12.65 -10.70 -3.04
CA LEU A 84 11.24 -10.42 -3.32
C LEU A 84 10.69 -11.42 -4.33
N ARG A 85 9.42 -11.80 -4.16
CA ARG A 85 8.66 -12.49 -5.19
C ARG A 85 7.27 -11.87 -5.28
N LEU A 86 6.88 -11.40 -6.46
CA LEU A 86 5.52 -10.91 -6.66
C LEU A 86 4.58 -12.13 -6.73
N GLU A 87 3.61 -12.25 -5.82
CA GLU A 87 2.67 -13.39 -5.84
C GLU A 87 1.47 -13.09 -6.73
N LYS A 88 0.85 -11.92 -6.51
CA LYS A 88 -0.33 -11.50 -7.26
C LYS A 88 -0.38 -10.00 -7.45
N TYR A 89 -0.47 -9.58 -8.71
CA TYR A 89 -0.86 -8.22 -9.03
C TYR A 89 -2.38 -8.09 -8.98
N MET A 90 -2.87 -7.06 -8.28
CA MET A 90 -4.29 -6.71 -8.30
C MET A 90 -4.38 -5.41 -9.07
N SER A 91 -4.75 -5.50 -10.35
CA SER A 91 -4.97 -4.33 -11.18
C SER A 91 -6.11 -3.51 -10.60
N ALA A 92 -5.92 -2.20 -10.46
CA ALA A 92 -7.05 -1.29 -10.34
C ALA A 92 -7.85 -1.39 -11.65
N GLN A 93 -9.03 -2.00 -11.58
CA GLN A 93 -9.95 -2.01 -12.71
C GLN A 93 -10.99 -0.92 -12.48
N LEU A 94 -11.21 -0.09 -13.50
CA LEU A 94 -12.37 0.81 -13.53
C LEU A 94 -13.58 0.00 -14.01
N ASP A 95 -13.95 -1.02 -13.24
CA ASP A 95 -15.20 -1.73 -13.44
C ASP A 95 -16.39 -0.84 -13.05
N ASP A 96 -17.61 -1.26 -13.41
CA ASP A 96 -18.81 -0.45 -13.17
C ASP A 96 -18.99 -0.10 -11.68
N ASN A 97 -18.64 -1.02 -10.77
CA ASN A 97 -18.74 -0.79 -9.34
C ASN A 97 -17.76 0.30 -8.86
N THR A 98 -16.50 0.17 -9.27
CA THR A 98 -15.42 1.11 -8.97
C THR A 98 -15.72 2.48 -9.59
N ARG A 99 -16.25 2.51 -10.82
CA ARG A 99 -16.67 3.73 -11.51
C ARG A 99 -17.78 4.46 -10.76
N GLN A 100 -18.84 3.76 -10.36
CA GLN A 100 -19.96 4.38 -9.62
C GLN A 100 -19.49 4.92 -8.27
N ARG A 101 -18.64 4.17 -7.56
CA ARG A 101 -18.03 4.63 -6.31
C ARG A 101 -17.23 5.91 -6.51
N LEU A 102 -16.32 5.93 -7.49
CA LEU A 102 -15.49 7.11 -7.78
C LEU A 102 -16.34 8.31 -8.20
N LEU A 103 -17.38 8.11 -9.02
CA LEU A 103 -18.32 9.18 -9.39
C LEU A 103 -19.01 9.76 -8.15
N ASN A 104 -19.48 8.91 -7.23
CA ASN A 104 -20.12 9.37 -6.01
C ASN A 104 -19.15 10.13 -5.09
N GLU A 105 -17.92 9.62 -4.89
CA GLU A 105 -16.89 10.30 -4.08
C GLU A 105 -16.54 11.68 -4.66
N LEU A 106 -16.31 11.77 -5.96
CA LEU A 106 -16.01 13.05 -6.65
C LEU A 106 -17.21 14.00 -6.62
N PHE A 107 -18.43 13.49 -6.81
CA PHE A 107 -19.65 14.30 -6.76
C PHE A 107 -19.89 14.86 -5.36
N GLN A 108 -19.73 14.06 -4.31
CA GLN A 108 -19.87 14.52 -2.92
C GLN A 108 -18.82 15.58 -2.58
N GLY A 109 -17.56 15.38 -2.97
CA GLY A 109 -16.50 16.37 -2.77
C GLY A 109 -16.81 17.69 -3.47
N TRP A 110 -17.27 17.64 -4.72
CA TRP A 110 -17.73 18.82 -5.45
C TRP A 110 -18.93 19.49 -4.78
N LEU A 111 -19.93 18.71 -4.35
CA LEU A 111 -21.15 19.23 -3.72
C LEU A 111 -20.82 19.99 -2.43
N MET A 112 -19.97 19.42 -1.57
CA MET A 112 -19.52 20.09 -0.34
C MET A 112 -18.78 21.39 -0.65
N ALA A 113 -17.92 21.39 -1.67
CA ALA A 113 -17.23 22.59 -2.10
C ALA A 113 -18.19 23.68 -2.64
N GLN A 114 -19.29 23.30 -3.29
CA GLN A 114 -20.32 24.25 -3.72
C GLN A 114 -21.15 24.79 -2.56
N VAL A 115 -21.62 23.92 -1.65
CA VAL A 115 -22.38 24.34 -0.47
C VAL A 115 -21.57 25.34 0.36
N GLN A 116 -20.28 25.09 0.58
CA GLN A 116 -19.40 26.00 1.30
C GLN A 116 -19.28 27.39 0.65
N LYS A 117 -19.36 27.47 -0.69
CA LYS A 117 -19.35 28.75 -1.42
C LYS A 117 -20.69 29.48 -1.34
N SER A 118 -21.79 28.73 -1.29
CA SER A 118 -23.16 29.26 -1.30
C SER A 118 -23.66 29.68 0.08
N VAL A 119 -23.13 29.10 1.17
CA VAL A 119 -23.49 29.48 2.54
C VAL A 119 -22.71 30.74 2.93
N THR A 120 -23.15 31.87 2.38
CA THR A 120 -22.96 33.16 3.03
C THR A 120 -23.95 33.20 4.20
N PHE A 121 -23.45 32.99 5.42
CA PHE A 121 -24.27 33.20 6.62
C PHE A 121 -24.77 34.64 6.61
N LEU A 122 -26.08 34.84 6.50
CA LEU A 122 -26.71 36.12 6.81
C LEU A 122 -26.32 36.46 8.25
N PRO A 123 -25.66 37.61 8.53
CA PRO A 123 -25.39 38.00 9.90
C PRO A 123 -26.73 38.14 10.62
N ALA A 124 -26.81 37.57 11.82
CA ALA A 124 -27.99 37.68 12.67
C ALA A 124 -28.39 39.15 12.77
N GLN A 125 -29.55 39.50 12.23
CA GLN A 125 -30.08 40.86 12.37
C GLN A 125 -30.27 41.11 13.87
N THR A 126 -29.46 42.01 14.40
CA THR A 126 -29.62 42.57 15.75
C THR A 126 -31.01 43.17 15.85
N LEU A 127 -31.85 42.56 16.70
CA LEU A 127 -33.15 43.11 17.09
C LEU A 127 -32.95 44.57 17.57
N PRO A 128 -33.66 45.56 17.00
CA PRO A 128 -33.63 46.90 17.57
C PRO A 128 -34.31 46.85 18.94
N GLU A 129 -33.52 47.20 19.95
CA GLU A 129 -33.97 47.55 21.29
C GLU A 129 -34.87 48.78 21.18
N VAL A 130 -36.19 48.58 21.21
CA VAL A 130 -37.13 49.70 21.34
C VAL A 130 -37.49 49.82 22.81
N ALA A 131 -36.79 50.76 23.44
CA ALA A 131 -37.03 51.27 24.77
C ALA A 131 -38.47 51.78 24.95
N THR A 132 -38.93 51.61 26.20
CA THR A 132 -39.90 52.38 27.00
C THR A 132 -40.53 53.64 26.41
N GLU A 133 -41.84 53.81 26.71
CA GLU A 133 -42.66 55.03 26.87
C GLU A 133 -44.03 54.78 26.19
N ASN A 134 -45.21 54.97 26.79
CA ASN A 134 -45.67 55.56 28.04
C ASN A 134 -47.10 55.05 28.31
#